data_AF-A0A9X3DG20-F1
#
_entry.id   AF-A0A9X3DG20-F1
#
_cell.length_a   1.000
_cell.length_b   1.000
_cell.length_c   1.000
_cell.angle_alpha   90.00
_cell.angle_beta   90.00
_cell.angle_gamma   90.00
#
_symmetry.space_group_name_H-M   'P 1'
#
loop_
_entity.id
_entity.type
_entity.pdbx_description
1 polymer ?
#
loop_
_entity_poly.entity_id
_entity_poly.type
_entity_poly.pdbx_seq_one_letter_code
_entity_poly.pdbx_strand_id
1 'polypeptide(L)'
;MYPNHELSVLRRRLLEKIGSTTLGPGDCSEISVQIFVKTGYYVSRSTIKRIFSTAPNLSDSSPFVKNAIGSFLGFDHWEALKQAIDREK
;
A
#
# COMPACT_ATOMS: atom_id res chain seq x y z
N MET A 1 13.73 -10.43 -1.72
CA MET A 1 13.68 -9.76 -3.04
C MET A 1 12.21 -9.75 -3.45
N TYR A 2 11.51 -8.62 -3.35
CA TYR A 2 10.10 -8.58 -3.77
C TYR A 2 10.04 -8.75 -5.29
N PRO A 3 9.33 -9.76 -5.81
CA PRO A 3 9.15 -9.87 -7.26
C PRO A 3 8.38 -8.63 -7.71
N ASN A 4 8.86 -7.93 -8.73
CA ASN A 4 8.33 -6.65 -9.22
C ASN A 4 6.79 -6.63 -9.42
N HIS A 5 6.17 -7.80 -9.60
CA HIS A 5 4.72 -7.99 -9.69
C HIS A 5 3.97 -7.67 -8.38
N GLU A 6 4.46 -8.09 -7.21
CA GLU A 6 3.74 -7.84 -5.94
C GLU A 6 3.59 -6.34 -5.69
N LEU A 7 4.67 -5.61 -5.93
CA LEU A 7 4.72 -4.16 -5.78
C LEU A 7 3.93 -3.43 -6.86
N SER A 8 3.89 -3.91 -8.10
CA SER A 8 3.10 -3.26 -9.15
C SER A 8 1.60 -3.38 -8.87
N VAL A 9 1.12 -4.55 -8.48
CA VAL A 9 -0.29 -4.77 -8.10
C VAL A 9 -0.64 -3.96 -6.86
N LEU A 10 0.22 -3.95 -5.84
CA LEU A 10 0.01 -3.14 -4.63
C LEU A 10 -0.13 -1.65 -4.95
N ARG A 11 0.80 -1.10 -5.75
CA ARG A 11 0.79 0.32 -6.15
C ARG A 11 -0.48 0.67 -6.92
N ARG A 12 -0.87 -0.19 -7.87
CA ARG A 12 -2.10 -0.03 -8.65
C ARG A 12 -3.32 0.03 -7.74
N ARG A 13 -3.49 -0.95 -6.85
CA ARG A 13 -4.61 -1.00 -5.90
C ARG A 13 -4.67 0.20 -4.97
N LEU A 14 -3.51 0.69 -4.51
CA LEU A 14 -3.44 1.90 -3.68
C LEU A 14 -3.90 3.16 -4.43
N LEU A 15 -3.50 3.31 -5.69
CA LEU A 15 -3.93 4.42 -6.54
C LEU A 15 -5.43 4.33 -6.88
N GLU A 16 -5.91 3.15 -7.25
CA GLU A 16 -7.33 2.90 -7.52
C GLU A 16 -8.21 3.23 -6.32
N LYS A 17 -7.73 2.94 -5.10
CA LYS A 17 -8.47 3.21 -3.86
C LYS A 17 -8.69 4.70 -3.61
N ILE A 18 -7.79 5.57 -4.10
CA ILE A 18 -7.93 7.02 -4.01
C ILE A 18 -8.49 7.64 -5.31
N GLY A 19 -8.89 6.82 -6.29
CA GLY A 19 -9.40 7.29 -7.57
C GLY A 19 -8.34 7.80 -8.56
N SER A 20 -7.06 7.52 -8.29
CA SER A 20 -5.95 7.86 -9.18
C SER A 20 -5.55 6.68 -10.07
N THR A 21 -5.09 6.96 -11.29
CA THR A 21 -4.51 5.95 -12.20
C THR A 21 -2.99 6.04 -12.29
N THR A 22 -2.43 7.22 -11.98
CA THR A 22 -0.99 7.51 -11.99
C THR A 22 -0.60 8.27 -10.74
N LEU A 23 0.62 8.04 -10.26
CA LEU A 23 1.13 8.73 -9.06
C LEU A 23 1.30 10.24 -9.30
N GLY A 24 0.42 11.04 -8.71
CA GLY A 24 0.44 12.50 -8.74
C GLY A 24 1.17 13.17 -7.56
N PRO A 25 1.46 14.48 -7.68
CA PRO A 25 2.00 15.29 -6.59
C PRO A 25 0.93 15.51 -5.51
N GLY A 26 0.80 14.56 -4.58
CA GLY A 26 -0.18 14.65 -3.49
C GLY A 26 -0.68 13.27 -3.04
N ASP A 27 -0.70 12.30 -3.95
CA ASP A 27 -1.26 10.97 -3.74
C ASP A 27 -0.66 10.24 -2.54
N CYS A 28 0.65 10.36 -2.29
CA CYS A 28 1.25 9.75 -1.10
C CYS A 28 0.71 10.33 0.22
N SER A 29 0.36 11.61 0.22
CA SER A 29 -0.30 12.26 1.37
C SER A 29 -1.76 11.84 1.44
N GLU A 30 -2.46 11.80 0.32
CA GLU A 30 -3.87 11.36 0.26
C GLU A 30 -4.02 9.92 0.75
N ILE A 31 -3.19 8.99 0.26
CA ILE A 31 -3.16 7.60 0.72
C ILE A 31 -2.90 7.54 2.23
N SER A 32 -1.94 8.32 2.74
CA SER A 32 -1.63 8.38 4.18
C SER A 32 -2.84 8.81 5.00
N VAL A 33 -3.54 9.86 4.57
CA VAL A 33 -4.77 10.37 5.22
C VAL A 33 -5.89 9.35 5.12
N GLN A 34 -6.12 8.77 3.96
CA GLN A 34 -7.20 7.81 3.71
C GLN A 34 -7.01 6.50 4.50
N ILE A 35 -5.77 6.02 4.65
CA ILE A 35 -5.46 4.89 5.53
C ILE A 35 -5.87 5.25 6.96
N PHE A 36 -5.49 6.43 7.46
CA PHE A 36 -5.83 6.86 8.81
C PHE A 36 -7.35 6.98 9.00
N VAL A 37 -8.06 7.64 8.07
CA VAL A 37 -9.51 7.83 8.13
C VAL A 37 -10.27 6.50 8.12
N LYS A 38 -9.82 5.51 7.33
CA LYS A 38 -10.54 4.23 7.21
C LYS A 38 -10.16 3.19 8.26
N THR A 39 -8.93 3.22 8.76
CA THR A 39 -8.40 2.15 9.62
C THR A 39 -8.10 2.61 11.04
N GLY A 40 -8.05 3.93 11.29
CA GLY A 40 -7.57 4.51 12.55
C GLY A 40 -6.06 4.43 12.74
N TYR A 41 -5.34 3.80 11.80
CA TYR A 41 -3.89 3.59 11.89
C TYR A 41 -3.13 4.61 11.06
N TYR A 42 -2.14 5.25 11.67
CA TYR A 42 -1.30 6.21 10.97
C TYR A 42 -0.16 5.52 10.21
N VAL A 43 -0.11 5.75 8.90
CA VAL A 43 1.03 5.38 8.04
C VAL A 43 1.59 6.66 7.45
N SER A 44 2.86 6.96 7.72
CA SER A 44 3.46 8.23 7.30
C SER A 44 3.54 8.36 5.77
N ARG A 45 3.44 9.60 5.27
CA ARG A 45 3.67 9.93 3.86
C ARG A 45 5.01 9.37 3.36
N SER A 46 6.08 9.44 4.16
CA SER A 46 7.40 8.91 3.80
C SER A 46 7.38 7.40 3.62
N THR A 47 6.63 6.68 4.47
CA THR A 47 6.40 5.24 4.34
C THR A 47 5.68 4.92 3.03
N ILE A 48 4.61 5.65 2.70
CA ILE A 48 3.89 5.49 1.42
C ILE A 48 4.81 5.78 0.24
N LYS A 49 5.57 6.89 0.28
CA LYS A 49 6.53 7.25 -0.76
C LYS A 49 7.57 6.14 -0.98
N ARG A 50 8.00 5.44 0.08
CA ARG A 50 8.91 4.28 -0.02
C ARG A 50 8.31 3.15 -0.85
N ILE A 51 7.00 2.92 -0.77
CA ILE A 51 6.29 1.92 -1.58
C ILE A 51 6.36 2.26 -3.06
N PHE A 52 6.25 3.55 -3.42
CA PHE A 52 6.31 4.04 -4.81
C PHE A 52 7.73 4.37 -5.30
N SER A 53 8.75 4.20 -4.46
CA SER A 53 10.13 4.53 -4.80
C SER A 53 10.72 3.57 -5.83
N THR A 54 11.82 3.98 -6.46
CA THR A 54 12.59 3.13 -7.40
C THR A 54 13.24 1.93 -6.71
N ALA A 55 13.57 2.06 -5.42
CA ALA A 55 14.02 0.97 -4.54
C ALA A 55 13.01 0.75 -3.41
N PRO A 56 11.85 0.13 -3.69
CA PRO A 56 10.81 -0.05 -2.69
C PRO A 56 11.23 -1.09 -1.66
N ASN A 57 11.02 -0.75 -0.39
CA ASN A 57 11.25 -1.67 0.71
C ASN A 57 10.01 -1.73 1.59
N LEU A 58 9.26 -2.83 1.46
CA LEU A 58 8.13 -3.13 2.32
C LEU A 58 8.48 -4.16 3.40
N SER A 59 9.62 -4.86 3.26
CA SER A 59 10.03 -5.91 4.20
C SER A 59 10.33 -5.31 5.56
N ASP A 60 11.01 -4.16 5.56
CA ASP A 60 11.37 -3.41 6.76
C ASP A 60 10.19 -2.62 7.37
N SER A 61 9.02 -2.63 6.73
CA SER A 61 7.84 -2.01 7.33
C SER A 61 7.31 -2.88 8.46
N SER A 62 6.99 -2.24 9.59
CA SER A 62 6.37 -2.91 10.74
C SER A 62 5.12 -3.70 10.33
N PRO A 63 4.83 -4.85 10.98
CA PRO A 63 3.57 -5.57 10.81
C PRO A 63 2.33 -4.68 10.90
N PHE A 64 2.40 -3.66 11.77
CA PHE A 64 1.34 -2.65 11.90
C PHE A 64 1.07 -1.90 10.60
N VAL A 65 2.13 -1.42 9.93
CA VAL A 65 2.01 -0.69 8.64
C VAL A 65 1.44 -1.61 7.57
N LYS A 66 1.91 -2.86 7.52
CA LYS A 66 1.44 -3.87 6.56
C LYS A 66 -0.05 -4.16 6.76
N ASN A 67 -0.49 -4.34 8.00
CA ASN A 67 -1.90 -4.56 8.31
C ASN A 67 -2.76 -3.33 8.01
N ALA A 68 -2.30 -2.12 8.35
CA ALA A 68 -3.02 -0.89 8.01
C ALA A 68 -3.25 -0.76 6.50
N ILE A 69 -2.25 -1.11 5.67
CA ILE A 69 -2.39 -1.15 4.20
C ILE A 69 -3.38 -2.24 3.76
N GLY A 70 -3.30 -3.44 4.35
CA GLY A 70 -4.25 -4.53 4.10
C GLY A 70 -5.69 -4.11 4.37
N SER A 71 -5.95 -3.60 5.58
CA SER A 71 -7.27 -3.11 6.01
C SER A 71 -7.77 -1.96 5.15
N PHE A 72 -6.90 -1.02 4.77
CA PHE A 72 -7.26 0.07 3.85
C PHE A 72 -7.74 -0.47 2.49
N LEU A 73 -7.09 -1.51 1.97
CA LEU A 73 -7.48 -2.16 0.72
C LEU A 73 -8.70 -3.08 0.87
N GLY A 74 -9.18 -3.34 2.08
CA GLY A 74 -10.37 -4.15 2.37
C GLY A 74 -10.06 -5.61 2.74
N PHE A 75 -8.83 -5.92 3.13
CA PHE A 75 -8.41 -7.23 3.61
C PHE A 75 -8.24 -7.22 5.12
N ASP A 76 -8.51 -8.35 5.79
CA ASP A 76 -8.39 -8.45 7.25
C ASP A 76 -6.97 -8.17 7.76
N HIS A 77 -5.96 -8.59 7.00
CA HIS A 77 -4.55 -8.46 7.34
C HIS A 77 -3.66 -8.54 6.10
N TRP A 78 -2.36 -8.27 6.27
CA TRP A 78 -1.40 -8.22 5.17
C TRP A 78 -1.30 -9.53 4.37
N GLU A 79 -1.32 -10.68 5.04
CA GLU A 79 -1.17 -11.98 4.41
C GLU A 79 -2.35 -12.30 3.48
N ALA A 80 -3.57 -11.88 3.83
CA ALA A 80 -4.74 -12.00 2.96
C ALA A 80 -4.57 -11.17 1.67
N LEU A 81 -4.08 -9.93 1.79
CA LEU A 81 -3.72 -9.10 0.63
C LEU A 81 -2.63 -9.77 -0.21
N LYS A 82 -1.59 -10.32 0.42
CA LYS A 82 -0.49 -10.98 -0.28
C LYS A 82 -0.95 -12.21 -1.07
N GLN A 83 -1.84 -13.03 -0.50
CA GLN A 83 -2.46 -14.15 -1.21
C GLN A 83 -3.31 -13.67 -2.39
N ALA A 84 -4.06 -12.57 -2.22
CA ALA A 84 -4.85 -12.01 -3.31
C ALA A 84 -3.99 -11.49 -4.46
N ILE A 85 -2.82 -10.90 -4.16
CA ILE A 85 -1.86 -10.46 -5.16
C ILE A 85 -1.23 -11.67 -5.89
N ASP A 86 -0.84 -12.72 -5.18
CA ASP A 86 -0.24 -13.92 -5.82
C ASP A 86 -1.22 -14.68 -6.73
N ARG A 87 -2.53 -14.60 -6.43
CA ARG A 87 -3.60 -15.16 -7.29
C ARG A 87 -3.87 -14.35 -8.55
N GLU A 88 -3.38 -13.12 -8.64
CA GLU A 88 -3.58 -12.21 -9.78
C GLU A 88 -2.50 -12.38 -10.88
N LYS A 89 -1.87 -13.56 -10.91
CA LYS A 89 -0.74 -13.89 -11.79
C LYS A 89 -1.14 -14.19 -13.23
#